data_AF-A0A925HWX1-F1
#
_entry.id   AF-A0A925HWX1-F1
#
_cell.length_a   1.000
_cell.length_b   1.000
_cell.length_c   1.000
_cell.angle_alpha   90.00
_cell.angle_beta   90.00
_cell.angle_gamma   90.00
#
_symmetry.space_group_name_H-M   'P 1'
#
loop_
_entity.id
_entity.type
_entity.pdbx_description
1 polymer ?
#
loop_
_entity_poly.entity_id
_entity_poly.type
_entity_poly.pdbx_seq_one_letter_code
_entity_poly.pdbx_strand_id
1 'polypeptide(L)'
;MKIHSTILVALLALFAASRAHAEPKVTALSVYPPDINLQTKQDLQRFVVVATRDDGVTLDVTGQCTVKIAAANLVRQDKNVLYPAVDGQTTLEAEYQGLKAVSTITVKEAAAERGISFQLDVMPVFMRSGCNTGSCHGAARGKDGFRLSLFGFDPQGDYYRLTREIGVRRINLASPKDSLLIEKCVGNVPHTGGKRFAVESEYNATMMKWLEAGAPNDPKPTAKVLGVDLYPPTAVMEGEGATQQFIARARYEDGTDRDITSLATFMTNNDNSAPITIDGLVTAAARGEAFIMARYETHTVGNQVLALPKGLMFTAPAIAGNYIDELVGSKLNKIRILPSAVCNDEVFLRRVTVDINGRLPTEEEYAAYMADADPAKRAKLVDRLLERKEFSEIWAMKWAELLMIKSNNQVSSKSAFLYSSWLTDQIARNIPLDKMVQELLGSSGGTFKVPATNYYQVERDTLKVAENVAQVFMGIRTQCAQCHNHPFDRWTMDDYYSFAAFFSQIGRKQAEDYREIIVYN
;
A
#
# COMPACT_ATOMS: atom_id res chain seq x y z
N MET A 1 5.95 -85.99 19.02
CA MET A 1 7.24 -86.68 18.77
C MET A 1 7.94 -85.91 17.66
N LYS A 2 9.04 -85.19 17.99
CA LYS A 2 10.03 -84.56 17.07
C LYS A 2 9.49 -83.43 16.14
N ILE A 3 10.18 -82.34 15.76
CA ILE A 3 11.49 -81.70 16.00
C ILE A 3 11.31 -80.22 15.56
N HIS A 4 12.17 -79.34 16.06
CA HIS A 4 12.22 -77.88 15.91
C HIS A 4 12.33 -77.34 14.47
N SER A 5 11.96 -76.07 14.26
CA SER A 5 12.86 -75.10 13.62
C SER A 5 12.47 -73.63 13.88
N THR A 6 13.51 -72.90 14.24
CA THR A 6 13.60 -71.51 14.71
C THR A 6 13.34 -70.51 13.58
N ILE A 7 12.52 -69.48 13.80
CA ILE A 7 12.54 -68.25 12.98
C ILE A 7 12.89 -67.07 13.89
N LEU A 8 14.08 -66.52 13.62
CA LEU A 8 14.67 -65.34 14.21
C LEU A 8 13.93 -64.09 13.69
N VAL A 9 13.20 -63.38 14.54
CA VAL A 9 12.66 -62.05 14.21
C VAL A 9 13.66 -61.00 14.69
N ALA A 10 14.41 -60.44 13.75
CA ALA A 10 15.24 -59.26 13.99
C ALA A 10 14.33 -58.01 14.05
N LEU A 11 14.13 -57.46 15.24
CA LEU A 11 13.64 -56.09 15.41
C LEU A 11 14.74 -55.12 14.95
N LEU A 12 14.60 -54.55 13.76
CA LEU A 12 15.30 -53.31 13.41
C LEU A 12 14.57 -52.15 14.09
N ALA A 13 15.08 -51.72 15.24
CA ALA A 13 14.75 -50.42 15.80
C ALA A 13 15.35 -49.32 14.90
N LEU A 14 14.54 -48.70 14.06
CA LEU A 14 14.90 -47.42 13.44
C LEU A 14 14.95 -46.36 14.55
N PHE A 15 16.14 -46.10 15.08
CA PHE A 15 16.45 -44.85 15.75
C PHE A 15 16.38 -43.73 14.70
N ALA A 16 15.20 -43.13 14.53
CA ALA A 16 15.11 -41.79 13.96
C ALA A 16 15.74 -40.84 14.97
N ALA A 17 17.04 -40.55 14.79
CA ALA A 17 17.69 -39.47 15.50
C ALA A 17 16.98 -38.16 15.12
N SER A 18 16.07 -37.69 15.97
CA SER A 18 15.59 -36.32 15.91
C SER A 18 16.80 -35.41 16.06
N ARG A 19 17.34 -34.90 14.95
CA ARG A 19 18.27 -33.77 15.00
C ARG A 19 17.49 -32.62 15.63
N ALA A 20 17.68 -32.41 16.93
CA ALA A 20 17.31 -31.17 17.58
C ALA A 20 17.93 -30.05 16.75
N HIS A 21 17.08 -29.31 16.02
CA HIS A 21 17.55 -28.16 15.28
C HIS A 21 18.01 -27.14 16.32
N ALA A 22 19.21 -26.61 16.15
CA ALA A 22 19.69 -25.52 16.99
C ALA A 22 18.67 -24.38 16.91
N GLU A 23 18.32 -23.80 18.05
CA GLU A 23 17.46 -22.61 18.07
C GLU A 23 18.10 -21.51 17.22
N PRO A 24 17.33 -20.83 16.34
CA PRO A 24 17.83 -19.74 15.52
C PRO A 24 18.51 -18.67 16.39
N LYS A 25 19.72 -18.25 16.00
CA LYS A 25 20.51 -17.31 16.80
C LYS A 25 20.32 -15.89 16.31
N VAL A 26 20.36 -14.93 17.24
CA VAL A 26 20.42 -13.51 16.90
C VAL A 26 21.78 -13.21 16.27
N THR A 27 21.78 -12.59 15.09
CA THR A 27 22.98 -12.27 14.31
C THR A 27 23.18 -10.78 14.08
N ALA A 28 22.13 -9.98 14.19
CA ALA A 28 22.21 -8.53 14.05
C ALA A 28 21.28 -7.81 15.04
N LEU A 29 21.62 -6.57 15.35
CA LEU A 29 20.83 -5.65 16.16
C LEU A 29 20.75 -4.30 15.42
N SER A 30 19.62 -3.63 15.49
CA SER A 30 19.43 -2.30 14.90
C SER A 30 18.58 -1.43 15.82
N VAL A 31 18.90 -0.14 15.88
CA VAL A 31 18.07 0.89 16.53
C VAL A 31 17.39 1.69 15.43
N TYR A 32 16.09 1.94 15.60
CA TYR A 32 15.34 2.81 14.71
C TYR A 32 14.66 3.96 15.47
N PRO A 33 14.63 5.18 14.89
CA PRO A 33 15.32 5.57 13.66
C PRO A 33 16.86 5.47 13.81
N PRO A 34 17.63 5.38 12.70
CA PRO A 34 19.10 5.24 12.75
C PRO A 34 19.81 6.52 13.23
N ASP A 35 19.08 7.63 13.20
CA ASP A 35 19.47 8.95 13.67
C ASP A 35 18.27 9.60 14.38
N ILE A 36 18.55 10.38 15.41
CA ILE A 36 17.56 11.06 16.24
C ILE A 36 17.92 12.54 16.25
N ASN A 37 17.05 13.37 15.70
CA ASN A 37 17.19 14.81 15.71
C ASN A 37 16.09 15.38 16.61
N LEU A 38 16.47 16.15 17.62
CA LEU A 38 15.54 16.77 18.56
C LEU A 38 15.74 18.28 18.49
N GLN A 39 14.70 19.01 18.11
CA GLN A 39 14.74 20.46 17.99
C GLN A 39 13.58 21.14 18.71
N THR A 40 13.89 22.09 19.59
CA THR A 40 12.93 22.79 20.49
C THR A 40 12.40 21.94 21.63
N LYS A 41 11.96 22.60 22.69
CA LYS A 41 11.51 22.01 23.97
C LYS A 41 10.36 21.01 23.83
N GLN A 42 9.50 21.16 22.82
CA GLN A 42 8.32 20.32 22.62
C GLN A 42 8.60 19.03 21.85
N ASP A 43 9.82 18.87 21.34
CA ASP A 43 10.14 17.74 20.49
C ASP A 43 10.32 16.44 21.27
N LEU A 44 10.14 15.33 20.57
CA LEU A 44 10.36 14.00 21.09
C LEU A 44 10.72 13.05 19.97
N GLN A 45 11.41 11.98 20.32
CA GLN A 45 11.65 10.88 19.41
C GLN A 45 11.50 9.56 20.15
N ARG A 46 10.57 8.72 19.70
CA ARG A 46 10.50 7.31 20.09
C ARG A 46 11.61 6.56 19.38
N PHE A 47 12.12 5.52 20.02
CA PHE A 47 12.97 4.54 19.36
C PHE A 47 12.47 3.11 19.59
N VAL A 48 12.83 2.22 18.67
CA VAL A 48 12.67 0.76 18.80
C VAL A 48 14.00 0.08 18.54
N VAL A 49 14.22 -1.05 19.18
CA VAL A 49 15.40 -1.88 18.98
C VAL A 49 14.95 -3.23 18.43
N VAL A 50 15.46 -3.57 17.24
CA VAL A 50 15.08 -4.78 16.51
C VAL A 50 16.28 -5.70 16.40
N ALA A 51 16.13 -6.92 16.90
CA ALA A 51 17.08 -8.00 16.71
C ALA A 51 16.70 -8.83 15.48
N THR A 52 17.68 -9.27 14.68
CA THR A 52 17.46 -10.16 13.53
C THR A 52 18.15 -11.48 13.76
N ARG A 53 17.45 -12.58 13.49
CA ARG A 53 17.98 -13.94 13.56
C ARG A 53 18.64 -14.36 12.25
N ASP A 54 19.45 -15.41 12.29
CA ASP A 54 20.05 -16.05 11.11
C ASP A 54 19.03 -16.52 10.05
N ASP A 55 17.82 -16.85 10.47
CA ASP A 55 16.70 -17.26 9.60
C ASP A 55 15.83 -16.09 9.09
N GLY A 56 16.27 -14.85 9.33
CA GLY A 56 15.64 -13.62 8.87
C GLY A 56 14.45 -13.12 9.71
N VAL A 57 14.05 -13.84 10.76
CA VAL A 57 13.00 -13.37 11.68
C VAL A 57 13.51 -12.19 12.50
N THR A 58 12.64 -11.20 12.68
CA THR A 58 12.92 -9.99 13.46
C THR A 58 12.17 -10.04 14.79
N LEU A 59 12.82 -9.55 15.84
CA LEU A 59 12.26 -9.48 17.19
C LEU A 59 12.33 -8.05 17.70
N ASP A 60 11.20 -7.51 18.16
CA ASP A 60 11.19 -6.26 18.93
C ASP A 60 11.76 -6.55 20.34
N VAL A 61 12.98 -6.09 20.56
CA VAL A 61 13.73 -6.28 21.82
C VAL A 61 13.86 -4.98 22.60
N THR A 62 13.08 -3.95 22.26
CA THR A 62 13.15 -2.62 22.88
C THR A 62 13.07 -2.69 24.40
N GLY A 63 12.13 -3.48 24.94
CA GLY A 63 11.97 -3.69 26.39
C GLY A 63 12.92 -4.71 27.03
N GLN A 64 13.76 -5.39 26.24
CA GLN A 64 14.66 -6.46 26.69
C GLN A 64 16.15 -6.09 26.54
N CYS A 65 16.47 -5.07 25.75
CA CYS A 65 17.82 -4.59 25.54
C CYS A 65 18.27 -3.64 26.66
N THR A 66 19.58 -3.51 26.82
CA THR A 66 20.18 -2.44 27.63
C THR A 66 20.40 -1.22 26.74
N VAL A 67 19.96 -0.04 27.17
CA VAL A 67 20.16 1.21 26.44
C VAL A 67 21.03 2.15 27.26
N LYS A 68 22.09 2.67 26.64
CA LYS A 68 22.99 3.66 27.24
C LYS A 68 23.11 4.88 26.34
N ILE A 69 23.02 6.06 26.94
CA ILE A 69 23.25 7.34 26.25
C ILE A 69 24.60 7.88 26.70
N ALA A 70 25.52 8.14 25.76
CA ALA A 70 26.90 8.50 26.08
C ALA A 70 27.01 9.78 26.93
N ALA A 71 26.31 10.85 26.53
CA ALA A 71 26.13 12.08 27.29
C ALA A 71 24.65 12.25 27.68
N ALA A 72 24.23 11.56 28.73
CA ALA A 72 22.83 11.50 29.17
C ALA A 72 22.24 12.84 29.64
N ASN A 73 23.06 13.87 29.89
CA ASN A 73 22.57 15.21 30.24
C ASN A 73 21.98 15.97 29.03
N LEU A 74 22.24 15.54 27.80
CA LEU A 74 21.72 16.21 26.59
C LEU A 74 20.24 15.90 26.31
N VAL A 75 19.75 14.77 26.83
CA VAL A 75 18.37 14.32 26.62
C VAL A 75 17.76 13.81 27.91
N ARG A 76 16.45 14.02 28.07
CA ARG A 76 15.67 13.32 29.09
C ARG A 76 15.05 12.08 28.47
N GLN A 77 15.32 10.92 29.04
CA GLN A 77 14.73 9.65 28.61
C GLN A 77 13.53 9.28 29.49
N ASP A 78 12.42 8.90 28.86
CA ASP A 78 11.29 8.22 29.49
C ASP A 78 11.00 6.93 28.70
N LYS A 79 11.34 5.78 29.27
CA LYS A 79 11.31 4.47 28.59
C LYS A 79 12.05 4.54 27.25
N ASN A 80 11.34 4.34 26.14
CA ASN A 80 11.88 4.39 24.78
C ASN A 80 11.59 5.73 24.07
N VAL A 81 11.34 6.79 24.82
CA VAL A 81 11.11 8.15 24.31
C VAL A 81 12.22 9.07 24.80
N LEU A 82 12.79 9.83 23.89
CA LEU A 82 13.79 10.87 24.19
C LEU A 82 13.17 12.25 24.00
N TYR A 83 13.53 13.16 24.92
CA TYR A 83 13.17 14.57 24.89
C TYR A 83 14.44 15.43 24.94
N PRO A 84 14.49 16.59 24.29
CA PRO A 84 15.65 17.47 24.32
C PRO A 84 15.84 18.06 25.73
N ALA A 85 17.09 18.20 26.16
CA ALA A 85 17.44 18.86 27.43
C ALA A 85 18.53 19.92 27.26
N VAL A 86 19.65 19.56 26.61
CA VAL A 86 20.78 20.47 26.36
C VAL A 86 21.30 20.25 24.95
N ASP A 87 21.61 21.34 24.26
CA ASP A 87 22.16 21.32 22.89
C ASP A 87 23.48 20.55 22.84
N GLY A 88 23.66 19.80 21.76
CA GLY A 88 24.88 19.03 21.51
C GLY A 88 24.61 17.75 20.73
N GLN A 89 25.63 16.89 20.69
CA GLN A 89 25.57 15.61 20.00
C GLN A 89 25.99 14.48 20.96
N THR A 90 25.26 13.38 20.92
CA THR A 90 25.55 12.16 21.69
C THR A 90 25.13 10.94 20.87
N THR A 91 25.29 9.74 21.43
CA THR A 91 24.81 8.49 20.84
C THR A 91 23.92 7.73 21.82
N LEU A 92 22.95 7.00 21.26
CA LEU A 92 22.22 5.92 21.93
C LEU A 92 22.87 4.61 21.50
N GLU A 93 23.38 3.85 22.47
CA GLU A 93 23.91 2.50 22.27
C GLU A 93 22.94 1.49 22.89
N ALA A 94 22.38 0.61 22.07
CA ALA A 94 21.56 -0.50 22.51
C ALA A 94 22.36 -1.81 22.46
N GLU A 95 22.25 -2.63 23.51
CA GLU A 95 22.91 -3.93 23.62
C GLU A 95 21.90 -5.05 23.91
N TYR A 96 21.96 -6.13 23.14
CA TYR A 96 21.13 -7.32 23.32
C TYR A 96 21.92 -8.57 22.92
N GLN A 97 22.01 -9.54 23.83
CA GLN A 97 22.78 -10.79 23.63
C GLN A 97 24.23 -10.57 23.14
N GLY A 98 24.90 -9.53 23.63
CA GLY A 98 26.29 -9.17 23.27
C GLY A 98 26.45 -8.45 21.92
N LEU A 99 25.37 -8.27 21.15
CA LEU A 99 25.36 -7.43 19.96
C LEU A 99 25.03 -5.99 20.33
N LYS A 100 25.60 -5.05 19.58
CA LYS A 100 25.44 -3.61 19.80
C LYS A 100 24.91 -2.92 18.56
N ALA A 101 24.06 -1.91 18.76
CA ALA A 101 23.57 -1.03 17.72
C ALA A 101 23.60 0.41 18.24
N VAL A 102 23.91 1.35 17.34
CA VAL A 102 24.09 2.76 17.70
C VAL A 102 23.19 3.63 16.84
N SER A 103 22.54 4.60 17.47
CA SER A 103 21.87 5.72 16.81
C SER A 103 22.51 7.03 17.25
N THR A 104 22.74 7.94 16.30
CA THR A 104 23.24 9.28 16.61
C THR A 104 22.11 10.14 17.16
N ILE A 105 22.37 10.95 18.17
CA ILE A 105 21.42 11.93 18.71
C ILE A 105 22.00 13.32 18.53
N THR A 106 21.23 14.21 17.89
CA THR A 106 21.54 15.64 17.78
C THR A 106 20.45 16.44 18.45
N VAL A 107 20.81 17.29 19.41
CA VAL A 107 19.89 18.19 20.10
C VAL A 107 20.23 19.63 19.72
N LYS A 108 19.24 20.39 19.25
CA LYS A 108 19.38 21.81 18.89
C LYS A 108 18.25 22.63 19.51
N GLU A 109 18.58 23.84 19.96
CA GLU A 109 17.60 24.80 20.45
C GLU A 109 16.69 24.21 21.56
N ALA A 110 17.21 23.36 22.44
CA ALA A 110 16.44 22.62 23.45
C ALA A 110 15.63 23.53 24.38
N ALA A 111 16.09 24.76 24.60
CA ALA A 111 15.42 25.77 25.41
C ALA A 111 14.38 26.60 24.62
N ALA A 112 14.43 26.58 23.29
CA ALA A 112 13.49 27.33 22.46
C ALA A 112 12.09 26.67 22.49
N GLU A 113 11.04 27.48 22.45
CA GLU A 113 9.67 27.00 22.33
C GLU A 113 9.17 27.20 20.91
N ARG A 114 8.72 26.11 20.28
CA ARG A 114 8.05 26.19 18.98
C ARG A 114 6.60 26.63 19.18
N GLY A 115 6.17 27.60 18.38
CA GLY A 115 4.77 28.00 18.29
C GLY A 115 3.88 26.85 17.83
N ILE A 116 2.63 26.85 18.27
CA ILE A 116 1.62 25.88 17.80
C ILE A 116 1.29 26.16 16.33
N SER A 117 1.36 25.13 15.49
CA SER A 117 1.03 25.22 14.07
C SER A 117 -0.36 24.64 13.80
N PHE A 118 -1.18 25.36 13.06
CA PHE A 118 -2.45 24.84 12.59
C PHE A 118 -2.25 23.66 11.63
N GLN A 119 -1.41 23.82 10.61
CA GLN A 119 -1.15 22.78 9.61
C GLN A 119 -0.36 21.59 10.17
N LEU A 120 0.63 21.82 11.03
CA LEU A 120 1.56 20.77 11.46
C LEU A 120 1.24 20.15 12.81
N ASP A 121 0.31 20.72 13.59
CA ASP A 121 -0.08 20.18 14.90
C ASP A 121 -1.60 19.96 15.01
N VAL A 122 -2.42 20.94 14.60
CA VAL A 122 -3.88 20.89 14.75
C VAL A 122 -4.54 20.02 13.67
N MET A 123 -4.17 20.20 12.40
CA MET A 123 -4.75 19.44 11.29
C MET A 123 -4.54 17.92 11.41
N PRO A 124 -3.35 17.42 11.80
CA PRO A 124 -3.14 16.00 12.04
C PRO A 124 -4.06 15.43 13.13
N VAL A 125 -4.43 16.22 14.16
CA VAL A 125 -5.38 15.77 15.20
C VAL A 125 -6.74 15.41 14.58
N PHE A 126 -7.25 16.20 13.63
CA PHE A 126 -8.52 15.88 12.95
C PHE A 126 -8.44 14.58 12.16
N MET A 127 -7.31 14.33 11.50
CA MET A 127 -7.10 13.11 10.73
C MET A 127 -6.96 11.89 11.65
N ARG A 128 -6.08 12.00 12.64
CA ARG A 128 -5.82 10.98 13.65
C ARG A 128 -7.09 10.59 14.40
N SER A 129 -7.91 11.58 14.71
CA SER A 129 -9.17 11.40 15.42
C SER A 129 -10.33 11.08 14.49
N GLY A 130 -10.11 10.86 13.19
CA GLY A 130 -11.11 10.44 12.20
C GLY A 130 -12.19 11.48 11.84
N CYS A 131 -12.00 12.75 12.20
CA CYS A 131 -12.97 13.84 11.98
C CYS A 131 -13.09 14.23 10.51
N ASN A 132 -11.98 14.20 9.76
CA ASN A 132 -11.92 14.63 8.36
C ASN A 132 -11.84 13.44 7.38
N THR A 133 -12.45 12.32 7.75
CA THR A 133 -12.59 11.13 6.90
C THR A 133 -13.81 11.25 5.98
N GLY A 134 -13.86 10.45 4.91
CA GLY A 134 -14.98 10.44 3.96
C GLY A 134 -16.33 10.02 4.55
N SER A 135 -16.34 9.35 5.71
CA SER A 135 -17.57 9.01 6.44
C SER A 135 -18.05 10.14 7.36
N CYS A 136 -17.21 11.16 7.62
CA CYS A 136 -17.47 12.27 8.54
C CYS A 136 -17.36 13.64 7.81
N HIS A 137 -16.72 14.63 8.42
CA HIS A 137 -16.63 15.99 7.86
C HIS A 137 -15.74 16.09 6.61
N GLY A 138 -14.94 15.07 6.32
CA GLY A 138 -14.16 14.96 5.07
C GLY A 138 -14.96 14.47 3.86
N ALA A 139 -16.25 14.14 4.03
CA ALA A 139 -17.13 13.85 2.92
C ALA A 139 -17.24 15.06 1.97
N ALA A 140 -17.44 14.84 0.67
CA ALA A 140 -17.54 15.92 -0.31
C ALA A 140 -18.60 17.01 0.04
N ARG A 141 -19.68 16.61 0.73
CA ARG A 141 -20.73 17.53 1.22
C ARG A 141 -20.58 17.92 2.71
N GLY A 142 -19.58 17.39 3.40
CA GLY A 142 -19.44 17.47 4.85
C GLY A 142 -20.58 16.76 5.60
N LYS A 143 -20.77 17.13 6.87
CA LYS A 143 -21.89 16.70 7.73
C LYS A 143 -22.52 17.91 8.38
N ASP A 144 -23.85 18.01 8.34
CA ASP A 144 -24.64 19.03 9.00
C ASP A 144 -24.14 20.47 8.75
N GLY A 145 -23.76 20.77 7.50
CA GLY A 145 -23.25 22.09 7.10
C GLY A 145 -21.83 22.40 7.57
N PHE A 146 -21.08 21.41 8.05
CA PHE A 146 -19.65 21.54 8.35
C PHE A 146 -18.82 20.55 7.52
N ARG A 147 -17.88 21.09 6.75
CA ARG A 147 -16.96 20.34 5.90
C ARG A 147 -15.51 20.65 6.28
N LEU A 148 -14.68 19.63 6.24
CA LEU A 148 -13.23 19.72 6.26
C LEU A 148 -12.72 19.06 4.98
N SER A 149 -11.53 19.44 4.55
CA SER A 149 -10.85 18.75 3.46
C SER A 149 -10.56 17.31 3.88
N LEU A 150 -10.72 16.37 2.94
CA LEU A 150 -10.44 14.97 3.21
C LEU A 150 -8.99 14.84 3.68
N PHE A 151 -8.75 14.22 4.83
CA PHE A 151 -7.42 14.02 5.41
C PHE A 151 -6.54 15.29 5.55
N GLY A 152 -7.12 16.49 5.49
CA GLY A 152 -6.38 17.73 5.64
C GLY A 152 -5.64 18.21 4.38
N PHE A 153 -6.08 17.80 3.18
CA PHE A 153 -5.51 18.23 1.90
C PHE A 153 -5.59 19.74 1.61
N ASP A 154 -6.45 20.50 2.31
CA ASP A 154 -6.57 21.96 2.19
C ASP A 154 -6.57 22.62 3.58
N PRO A 155 -5.40 22.71 4.25
CA PRO A 155 -5.28 23.30 5.59
C PRO A 155 -5.76 24.75 5.64
N GLN A 156 -5.51 25.55 4.60
CA GLN A 156 -5.91 26.96 4.59
C GLN A 156 -7.44 27.13 4.50
N GLY A 157 -8.12 26.35 3.65
CA GLY A 157 -9.57 26.35 3.63
C GLY A 157 -10.18 25.75 4.89
N ASP A 158 -9.55 24.75 5.50
CA ASP A 158 -10.03 24.15 6.76
C ASP A 158 -9.91 25.12 7.92
N TYR A 159 -8.82 25.88 7.99
CA TYR A 159 -8.67 26.98 8.92
C TYR A 159 -9.78 28.04 8.75
N TYR A 160 -10.15 28.39 7.51
CA TYR A 160 -11.29 29.28 7.25
C TYR A 160 -12.62 28.68 7.72
N ARG A 161 -12.89 27.41 7.40
CA ARG A 161 -14.14 26.70 7.74
C ARG A 161 -14.31 26.56 9.25
N LEU A 162 -13.21 26.33 9.98
CA LEU A 162 -13.23 26.20 11.43
C LEU A 162 -13.48 27.53 12.14
N THR A 163 -12.90 28.64 11.65
CA THR A 163 -12.87 29.88 12.44
C THR A 163 -13.69 31.04 11.88
N ARG A 164 -14.04 31.06 10.59
CA ARG A 164 -14.70 32.21 9.93
C ARG A 164 -15.98 31.91 9.19
N GLU A 165 -16.13 30.73 8.58
CA GLU A 165 -17.25 30.43 7.68
C GLU A 165 -18.64 30.67 8.31
N ILE A 166 -18.77 30.43 9.62
CA ILE A 166 -20.00 30.74 10.38
C ILE A 166 -19.73 31.67 11.57
N GLY A 167 -18.72 32.53 11.45
CA GLY A 167 -18.18 33.33 12.55
C GLY A 167 -17.61 32.47 13.68
N VAL A 168 -17.70 32.95 14.92
CA VAL A 168 -17.14 32.31 16.14
C VAL A 168 -18.07 31.26 16.77
N ARG A 169 -18.92 30.58 15.99
CA ARG A 169 -19.85 29.57 16.54
C ARG A 169 -19.19 28.21 16.81
N ARG A 170 -18.07 27.91 16.14
CA ARG A 170 -17.35 26.63 16.29
C ARG A 170 -16.27 26.70 17.35
N ILE A 171 -15.62 27.85 17.46
CA ILE A 171 -14.55 28.13 18.42
C ILE A 171 -14.95 29.31 19.31
N ASN A 172 -14.65 29.22 20.60
CA ASN A 172 -14.87 30.28 21.58
C ASN A 172 -13.52 30.67 22.16
N LEU A 173 -12.94 31.79 21.68
CA LEU A 173 -11.63 32.24 22.15
C LEU A 173 -11.67 32.86 23.56
N ALA A 174 -12.85 33.28 24.04
CA ALA A 174 -13.01 33.77 25.40
C ALA A 174 -13.07 32.62 26.43
N SER A 175 -13.56 31.45 26.01
CA SER A 175 -13.53 30.21 26.80
C SER A 175 -13.23 29.02 25.87
N PRO A 176 -11.94 28.73 25.60
CA PRO A 176 -11.51 27.67 24.70
C PRO A 176 -12.17 26.32 24.94
N LYS A 177 -12.31 25.93 26.21
CA LYS A 177 -12.95 24.67 26.62
C LYS A 177 -14.43 24.58 26.21
N ASP A 178 -15.14 25.72 26.16
CA ASP A 178 -16.55 25.80 25.80
C ASP A 178 -16.74 25.97 24.27
N SER A 179 -15.66 25.84 23.49
CA SER A 179 -15.76 25.77 22.04
C SER A 179 -16.59 24.56 21.65
N LEU A 180 -17.65 24.76 20.85
CA LEU A 180 -18.50 23.67 20.37
C LEU A 180 -17.67 22.54 19.69
N LEU A 181 -16.59 22.93 19.03
CA LEU A 181 -15.60 22.01 18.48
C LEU A 181 -15.04 21.04 19.54
N ILE A 182 -14.56 21.56 20.67
CA ILE A 182 -13.97 20.78 21.76
C ILE A 182 -15.04 19.94 22.46
N GLU A 183 -16.16 20.57 22.83
CA GLU A 183 -17.28 19.92 23.50
C GLU A 183 -17.79 18.69 22.76
N LYS A 184 -17.90 18.76 21.42
CA LYS A 184 -18.27 17.61 20.57
C LYS A 184 -17.17 16.55 20.49
N CYS A 185 -15.91 16.97 20.41
CA CYS A 185 -14.78 16.05 20.34
C CYS A 185 -14.62 15.22 21.62
N VAL A 186 -14.76 15.84 22.80
CA VAL A 186 -14.63 15.15 24.09
C VAL A 186 -15.92 14.45 24.55
N GLY A 187 -17.05 14.74 23.90
CA GLY A 187 -18.33 14.08 24.11
C GLY A 187 -19.23 14.73 25.16
N ASN A 188 -19.00 16.00 25.51
CA ASN A 188 -19.86 16.76 26.41
C ASN A 188 -21.19 17.17 25.76
N VAL A 189 -21.17 17.39 24.43
CA VAL A 189 -22.35 17.70 23.63
C VAL A 189 -22.64 16.56 22.65
N PRO A 190 -23.92 16.18 22.43
CA PRO A 190 -24.28 15.15 21.45
C PRO A 190 -23.68 15.41 20.06
N HIS A 191 -23.05 14.38 19.52
CA HIS A 191 -22.42 14.40 18.22
C HIS A 191 -22.62 13.04 17.54
N THR A 192 -23.17 13.03 16.32
CA THR A 192 -23.41 11.80 15.55
C THR A 192 -22.15 10.98 15.33
N GLY A 193 -20.99 11.63 15.17
CA GLY A 193 -19.68 10.96 15.05
C GLY A 193 -19.11 10.43 16.38
N GLY A 194 -19.86 10.58 17.49
CA GLY A 194 -19.47 10.17 18.83
C GLY A 194 -18.34 11.01 19.44
N LYS A 195 -17.91 10.60 20.64
CA LYS A 195 -16.67 11.06 21.27
C LYS A 195 -15.49 10.67 20.39
N ARG A 196 -14.60 11.61 20.09
CA ARG A 196 -13.43 11.41 19.23
C ARG A 196 -12.13 11.23 20.01
N PHE A 197 -11.99 11.91 21.15
CA PHE A 197 -10.85 11.73 22.05
C PHE A 197 -11.22 12.13 23.48
N ALA A 198 -10.38 11.77 24.46
CA ALA A 198 -10.60 12.08 25.86
C ALA A 198 -10.10 13.50 26.23
N VAL A 199 -10.57 14.05 27.36
CA VAL A 199 -10.20 15.40 27.81
C VAL A 199 -8.71 15.48 28.14
N GLU A 200 -8.18 14.39 28.71
CA GLU A 200 -6.80 14.17 29.10
C GLU A 200 -5.88 13.75 27.94
N SER A 201 -6.40 13.61 26.72
CA SER A 201 -5.60 13.20 25.56
C SER A 201 -4.65 14.30 25.09
N GLU A 202 -3.52 13.90 24.50
CA GLU A 202 -2.60 14.82 23.81
C GLU A 202 -3.28 15.59 22.67
N TYR A 203 -4.30 14.99 22.06
CA TYR A 203 -5.12 15.58 21.02
C TYR A 203 -5.90 16.78 21.55
N ASN A 204 -6.60 16.60 22.68
CA ASN A 204 -7.31 17.71 23.32
C ASN A 204 -6.32 18.79 23.79
N ALA A 205 -5.19 18.41 24.38
CA ALA A 205 -4.16 19.35 24.80
C ALA A 205 -3.63 20.20 23.63
N THR A 206 -3.40 19.59 22.46
CA THR A 206 -2.97 20.28 21.23
C THR A 206 -4.03 21.26 20.74
N MET A 207 -5.30 20.82 20.68
CA MET A 207 -6.41 21.68 20.27
C MET A 207 -6.61 22.86 21.23
N MET A 208 -6.53 22.62 22.54
CA MET A 208 -6.64 23.64 23.57
C MET A 208 -5.50 24.65 23.48
N LYS A 209 -4.24 24.20 23.34
CA LYS A 209 -3.08 25.07 23.15
C LYS A 209 -3.26 26.00 21.94
N TRP A 210 -3.80 25.49 20.84
CA TRP A 210 -4.09 26.30 19.66
C TRP A 210 -5.16 27.36 19.93
N LEU A 211 -6.27 26.99 20.59
CA LEU A 211 -7.34 27.91 20.92
C LEU A 211 -6.91 28.98 21.94
N GLU A 212 -6.16 28.60 22.97
CA GLU A 212 -5.60 29.49 23.99
C GLU A 212 -4.58 30.49 23.40
N ALA A 213 -3.87 30.09 22.35
CA ALA A 213 -3.01 30.98 21.57
C ALA A 213 -3.80 31.93 20.64
N GLY A 214 -5.13 31.92 20.67
CA GLY A 214 -5.99 32.75 19.83
C GLY A 214 -6.32 32.14 18.46
N ALA A 215 -6.22 30.81 18.33
CA ALA A 215 -6.41 30.08 17.08
C ALA A 215 -5.62 30.67 15.90
N PRO A 216 -4.29 30.85 16.04
CA PRO A 216 -3.47 31.48 15.00
C PRO A 216 -3.51 30.66 13.71
N ASN A 217 -3.41 31.36 12.57
CA ASN A 217 -3.00 30.71 11.33
C ASN A 217 -1.49 30.50 11.38
N ASP A 218 -1.00 29.57 10.58
CA ASP A 218 0.44 29.43 10.43
C ASP A 218 1.07 30.69 9.82
N PRO A 219 2.24 31.12 10.33
CA PRO A 219 3.02 32.17 9.69
C PRO A 219 3.49 31.69 8.31
N LYS A 220 3.45 32.56 7.31
CA LYS A 220 4.03 32.24 5.99
C LYS A 220 5.52 32.61 5.97
N PRO A 221 6.44 31.72 5.55
CA PRO A 221 6.20 30.36 5.06
C PRO A 221 6.15 29.30 6.20
N THR A 222 5.22 28.35 6.10
CA THR A 222 5.19 27.13 6.91
C THR A 222 6.01 26.04 6.21
N ALA A 223 6.88 25.34 6.94
CA ALA A 223 7.66 24.26 6.37
C ALA A 223 6.76 23.13 5.83
N LYS A 224 6.97 22.73 4.57
CA LYS A 224 6.23 21.63 3.96
C LYS A 224 6.78 20.28 4.40
N VAL A 225 5.92 19.29 4.50
CA VAL A 225 6.32 17.89 4.67
C VAL A 225 6.89 17.40 3.34
N LEU A 226 8.12 16.90 3.33
CA LEU A 226 8.77 16.29 2.17
C LEU A 226 8.55 14.78 2.08
N GLY A 227 8.26 14.14 3.20
CA GLY A 227 8.09 12.69 3.28
C GLY A 227 7.83 12.21 4.70
N VAL A 228 7.41 10.95 4.79
CA VAL A 228 7.24 10.22 6.04
C VAL A 228 8.10 8.98 5.96
N ASP A 229 8.89 8.73 6.99
CA ASP A 229 9.61 7.48 7.17
C ASP A 229 8.83 6.61 8.16
N LEU A 230 8.76 5.31 7.90
CA LEU A 230 8.14 4.33 8.77
C LEU A 230 9.19 3.33 9.22
N TYR A 231 9.29 3.10 10.52
CA TYR A 231 10.31 2.25 11.13
C TYR A 231 9.69 1.15 12.00
N PRO A 232 10.27 -0.06 12.05
CA PRO A 232 11.38 -0.54 11.22
C PRO A 232 10.98 -0.66 9.73
N PRO A 233 11.94 -0.71 8.77
CA PRO A 233 11.64 -0.77 7.33
C PRO A 233 10.94 -2.07 6.91
N THR A 234 11.14 -3.14 7.67
CA THR A 234 10.51 -4.45 7.48
C THR A 234 10.31 -5.14 8.81
N ALA A 235 9.32 -6.02 8.92
CA ALA A 235 9.21 -6.93 10.06
C ALA A 235 8.87 -8.35 9.58
N VAL A 236 9.55 -9.35 10.15
CA VAL A 236 9.29 -10.76 9.92
C VAL A 236 9.01 -11.39 11.28
N MET A 237 7.74 -11.50 11.63
CA MET A 237 7.30 -11.98 12.93
C MET A 237 6.99 -13.48 12.88
N GLU A 238 7.46 -14.21 13.89
CA GLU A 238 7.24 -15.65 14.01
C GLU A 238 6.30 -15.97 15.17
N GLY A 239 5.22 -16.68 14.87
CA GLY A 239 4.22 -17.13 15.82
C GLY A 239 3.11 -16.12 16.05
N GLU A 240 1.89 -16.66 16.22
CA GLU A 240 0.72 -15.87 16.56
C GLU A 240 0.95 -15.12 17.89
N GLY A 241 0.59 -13.84 17.92
CA GLY A 241 0.79 -12.96 19.07
C GLY A 241 2.18 -12.32 19.17
N ALA A 242 3.13 -12.66 18.29
CA ALA A 242 4.39 -11.91 18.20
C ALA A 242 4.10 -10.45 17.80
N THR A 243 4.81 -9.50 18.38
CA THR A 243 4.54 -8.07 18.19
C THR A 243 5.72 -7.30 17.64
N GLN A 244 5.45 -6.25 16.88
CA GLN A 244 6.43 -5.26 16.45
C GLN A 244 5.84 -3.86 16.59
N GLN A 245 6.51 -2.97 17.33
CA GLN A 245 6.14 -1.56 17.37
C GLN A 245 6.67 -0.85 16.13
N PHE A 246 5.83 -0.05 15.49
CA PHE A 246 6.21 0.86 14.42
C PHE A 246 6.20 2.33 14.89
N ILE A 247 7.11 3.12 14.32
CA ILE A 247 7.26 4.57 14.58
C ILE A 247 7.23 5.27 13.24
N ALA A 248 6.58 6.43 13.18
CA ALA A 248 6.53 7.26 11.98
C ALA A 248 7.20 8.62 12.23
N ARG A 249 8.05 9.05 11.29
CA ARG A 249 8.81 10.31 11.35
C ARG A 249 8.55 11.13 10.10
N ALA A 250 8.14 12.39 10.24
CA ALA A 250 8.00 13.32 9.11
C ALA A 250 9.30 14.10 8.89
N ARG A 251 9.67 14.33 7.62
CA ARG A 251 10.80 15.19 7.21
C ARG A 251 10.25 16.47 6.59
N TYR A 252 10.85 17.61 6.92
CA TYR A 252 10.36 18.93 6.51
C TYR A 252 11.35 19.68 5.59
N GLU A 253 10.84 20.62 4.80
CA GLU A 253 11.59 21.42 3.83
C GLU A 253 12.68 22.31 4.47
N ASP A 254 12.49 22.70 5.72
CA ASP A 254 13.46 23.48 6.50
C ASP A 254 14.61 22.63 7.09
N GLY A 255 14.64 21.34 6.77
CA GLY A 255 15.64 20.39 7.23
C GLY A 255 15.35 19.79 8.61
N THR A 256 14.24 20.16 9.24
CA THR A 256 13.80 19.53 10.49
C THR A 256 13.12 18.18 10.24
N ASP A 257 13.03 17.36 11.27
CA ASP A 257 12.20 16.17 11.31
C ASP A 257 11.45 16.09 12.63
N ARG A 258 10.37 15.28 12.67
CA ARG A 258 9.55 15.11 13.87
C ARG A 258 9.03 13.69 13.96
N ASP A 259 9.06 13.11 15.15
CA ASP A 259 8.24 11.94 15.47
C ASP A 259 6.76 12.33 15.40
N ILE A 260 6.05 11.70 14.48
CA ILE A 260 4.63 11.92 14.24
C ILE A 260 3.81 10.67 14.54
N THR A 261 4.35 9.71 15.30
CA THR A 261 3.70 8.42 15.60
C THR A 261 2.33 8.61 16.22
N SER A 262 2.16 9.55 17.15
CA SER A 262 0.85 9.83 17.74
C SER A 262 -0.08 10.64 16.83
N LEU A 263 0.44 11.27 15.77
CA LEU A 263 -0.34 12.08 14.83
C LEU A 263 -0.64 11.34 13.52
N ALA A 264 0.11 10.29 13.20
CA ALA A 264 -0.08 9.47 12.01
C ALA A 264 -1.33 8.62 12.11
N THR A 265 -1.99 8.34 11.00
CA THR A 265 -2.99 7.27 10.93
C THR A 265 -2.34 5.99 10.45
N PHE A 266 -2.33 4.96 11.29
CA PHE A 266 -1.83 3.63 10.95
C PHE A 266 -2.92 2.75 10.34
N MET A 267 -2.57 1.95 9.34
CA MET A 267 -3.49 1.07 8.60
C MET A 267 -2.74 -0.20 8.16
N THR A 268 -3.47 -1.25 7.82
CA THR A 268 -2.93 -2.45 7.16
C THR A 268 -3.83 -2.85 6.00
N ASN A 269 -3.25 -3.46 4.96
CA ASN A 269 -4.03 -4.02 3.86
C ASN A 269 -4.46 -5.48 4.09
N ASN A 270 -3.98 -6.11 5.18
CA ASN A 270 -4.28 -7.50 5.52
C ASN A 270 -4.31 -7.70 7.05
N ASP A 271 -5.41 -7.27 7.66
CA ASP A 271 -5.70 -7.47 9.08
C ASP A 271 -5.76 -8.95 9.50
N ASN A 272 -5.97 -9.89 8.57
CA ASN A 272 -5.96 -11.32 8.92
C ASN A 272 -4.55 -11.80 9.28
N SER A 273 -3.51 -11.18 8.74
CA SER A 273 -2.12 -11.58 8.98
C SER A 273 -1.38 -10.66 9.95
N ALA A 274 -1.62 -9.36 9.88
CA ALA A 274 -0.92 -8.39 10.70
C ALA A 274 -1.83 -7.18 11.01
N PRO A 275 -2.79 -7.34 11.94
CA PRO A 275 -3.53 -6.20 12.47
C PRO A 275 -2.59 -5.21 13.15
N ILE A 276 -2.93 -3.93 13.08
CA ILE A 276 -2.17 -2.84 13.68
C ILE A 276 -3.06 -1.97 14.57
N THR A 277 -2.57 -1.62 15.75
CA THR A 277 -3.26 -0.69 16.64
C THR A 277 -3.08 0.76 16.20
N ILE A 278 -3.92 1.65 16.73
CA ILE A 278 -3.79 3.08 16.51
C ILE A 278 -2.39 3.58 16.91
N ASP A 279 -1.74 3.00 17.92
CA ASP A 279 -0.42 3.43 18.38
C ASP A 279 0.75 2.82 17.60
N GLY A 280 0.48 2.10 16.51
CA GLY A 280 1.51 1.53 15.65
C GLY A 280 2.01 0.14 16.07
N LEU A 281 1.33 -0.53 17.00
CA LEU A 281 1.69 -1.88 17.43
C LEU A 281 1.08 -2.91 16.48
N VAL A 282 1.93 -3.65 15.78
CA VAL A 282 1.52 -4.76 14.91
C VAL A 282 1.56 -6.06 15.69
N THR A 283 0.56 -6.92 15.51
CA THR A 283 0.53 -8.27 16.09
C THR A 283 0.47 -9.30 14.97
N ALA A 284 1.31 -10.33 15.01
CA ALA A 284 1.25 -11.43 14.06
C ALA A 284 0.01 -12.30 14.32
N ALA A 285 -0.74 -12.57 13.25
CA ALA A 285 -1.94 -13.41 13.28
C ALA A 285 -1.78 -14.59 12.30
N ALA A 286 -2.69 -14.76 11.35
CA ALA A 286 -2.60 -15.83 10.38
C ALA A 286 -1.38 -15.66 9.47
N ARG A 287 -0.80 -16.78 9.03
CA ARG A 287 0.31 -16.78 8.09
C ARG A 287 -0.01 -15.92 6.85
N GLY A 288 0.88 -15.01 6.52
CA GLY A 288 0.77 -14.23 5.29
C GLY A 288 1.65 -12.99 5.28
N GLU A 289 1.36 -12.13 4.33
CA GLU A 289 1.99 -10.83 4.17
C GLU A 289 0.95 -9.73 4.37
N ALA A 290 1.38 -8.65 5.00
CA ALA A 290 0.68 -7.38 5.02
C ALA A 290 1.63 -6.24 4.67
N PHE A 291 1.06 -5.12 4.25
CA PHE A 291 1.72 -3.82 4.22
C PHE A 291 1.10 -2.95 5.30
N ILE A 292 1.94 -2.58 6.26
CA ILE A 292 1.60 -1.64 7.32
C ILE A 292 1.87 -0.24 6.81
N MET A 293 0.85 0.60 6.86
CA MET A 293 0.90 1.95 6.31
C MET A 293 0.78 2.99 7.41
N ALA A 294 1.50 4.09 7.26
CA ALA A 294 1.34 5.30 8.05
C ALA A 294 0.97 6.45 7.12
N ARG A 295 -0.05 7.22 7.52
CA ARG A 295 -0.44 8.45 6.86
C ARG A 295 -0.18 9.66 7.74
N TYR A 296 0.41 10.69 7.17
CA TYR A 296 0.56 12.00 7.79
C TYR A 296 0.49 13.07 6.72
N GLU A 297 -0.45 14.01 6.87
CA GLU A 297 -0.76 15.01 5.85
C GLU A 297 -1.13 14.33 4.52
N THR A 298 -0.55 14.74 3.40
CA THR A 298 -0.75 14.16 2.06
C THR A 298 0.07 12.89 1.81
N HIS A 299 0.94 12.50 2.74
CA HIS A 299 1.87 11.40 2.57
C HIS A 299 1.30 10.09 3.12
N THR A 300 1.39 9.03 2.33
CA THR A 300 1.14 7.65 2.77
C THR A 300 2.36 6.82 2.44
N VAL A 301 2.92 6.15 3.44
CA VAL A 301 4.06 5.23 3.27
C VAL A 301 3.69 3.86 3.83
N GLY A 302 4.27 2.80 3.29
CA GLY A 302 3.96 1.44 3.70
C GLY A 302 5.18 0.52 3.71
N ASN A 303 5.29 -0.27 4.77
CA ASN A 303 6.35 -1.25 4.97
C ASN A 303 5.80 -2.67 4.98
N GLN A 304 6.59 -3.60 4.45
CA GLN A 304 6.24 -5.01 4.42
C GLN A 304 6.35 -5.64 5.81
N VAL A 305 5.34 -6.42 6.16
CA VAL A 305 5.30 -7.25 7.35
C VAL A 305 4.92 -8.68 6.99
N LEU A 306 5.69 -9.64 7.47
CA LEU A 306 5.42 -11.07 7.30
C LEU A 306 5.04 -11.69 8.64
N ALA A 307 3.92 -12.42 8.65
CA ALA A 307 3.52 -13.28 9.75
C ALA A 307 3.81 -14.73 9.37
N LEU A 308 4.71 -15.38 10.11
CA LEU A 308 5.16 -16.74 9.86
C LEU A 308 4.69 -17.68 10.98
N PRO A 309 4.36 -18.96 10.67
CA PRO A 309 4.05 -19.93 11.71
C PRO A 309 5.26 -20.20 12.61
N LYS A 310 5.02 -20.40 13.90
CA LYS A 310 6.07 -20.72 14.87
C LYS A 310 6.68 -22.08 14.60
N GLY A 311 8.02 -22.15 14.58
CA GLY A 311 8.75 -23.42 14.46
C GLY A 311 8.52 -24.13 13.13
N LEU A 312 8.12 -23.40 12.08
CA LEU A 312 7.93 -23.97 10.76
C LEU A 312 9.27 -24.49 10.22
N MET A 313 9.36 -25.80 10.02
CA MET A 313 10.47 -26.43 9.34
C MET A 313 10.39 -26.08 7.84
N PHE A 314 11.27 -25.18 7.40
CA PHE A 314 11.32 -24.73 6.02
C PHE A 314 12.75 -24.80 5.49
N THR A 315 12.93 -25.52 4.38
CA THR A 315 14.15 -25.49 3.59
C THR A 315 13.79 -24.87 2.26
N ALA A 316 14.37 -23.70 1.97
CA ALA A 316 14.14 -23.02 0.71
C ALA A 316 14.57 -23.93 -0.45
N PRO A 317 13.66 -24.34 -1.34
CA PRO A 317 14.05 -25.07 -2.54
C PRO A 317 14.87 -24.16 -3.46
N ALA A 318 15.70 -24.79 -4.30
CA ALA A 318 16.33 -24.09 -5.40
C ALA A 318 15.25 -23.52 -6.32
N ILE A 319 15.39 -22.25 -6.69
CA ILE A 319 14.50 -21.62 -7.65
C ILE A 319 15.03 -21.97 -9.05
N ALA A 320 14.16 -22.48 -9.90
CA ALA A 320 14.48 -22.89 -11.27
C ALA A 320 13.41 -22.34 -12.21
N GLY A 321 13.80 -22.03 -13.45
CA GLY A 321 12.89 -21.48 -14.46
C GLY A 321 13.41 -20.18 -15.05
N ASN A 322 12.49 -19.29 -15.44
CA ASN A 322 12.81 -17.99 -16.00
C ASN A 322 12.71 -16.87 -14.93
N TYR A 323 12.88 -15.61 -15.35
CA TYR A 323 12.83 -14.46 -14.43
C TYR A 323 11.50 -14.33 -13.65
N ILE A 324 10.38 -14.83 -14.18
CA ILE A 324 9.09 -14.87 -13.48
C ILE A 324 9.15 -15.90 -12.36
N ASP A 325 9.67 -17.09 -12.64
CA ASP A 325 9.85 -18.15 -11.64
C ASP A 325 10.83 -17.71 -10.55
N GLU A 326 11.87 -16.94 -10.89
CA GLU A 326 12.78 -16.31 -9.92
C GLU A 326 12.03 -15.38 -8.95
N LEU A 327 11.15 -14.52 -9.46
CA LEU A 327 10.36 -13.60 -8.65
C LEU A 327 9.34 -14.35 -7.77
N VAL A 328 8.62 -15.32 -8.35
CA VAL A 328 7.63 -16.15 -7.63
C VAL A 328 8.32 -17.01 -6.57
N GLY A 329 9.39 -17.72 -6.93
CA GLY A 329 10.17 -18.55 -6.01
C GLY A 329 10.78 -17.73 -4.88
N SER A 330 11.33 -16.55 -5.18
CA SER A 330 11.84 -15.63 -4.16
C SER A 330 10.74 -15.21 -3.19
N LYS A 331 9.54 -14.90 -3.70
CA LYS A 331 8.39 -14.53 -2.89
C LYS A 331 7.94 -15.68 -1.99
N LEU A 332 7.78 -16.88 -2.55
CA LEU A 332 7.41 -18.09 -1.82
C LEU A 332 8.42 -18.41 -0.71
N ASN A 333 9.72 -18.30 -0.99
CA ASN A 333 10.77 -18.48 -0.01
C ASN A 333 10.69 -17.47 1.14
N LYS A 334 10.45 -16.18 0.85
CA LYS A 334 10.26 -15.15 1.88
C LYS A 334 9.12 -15.46 2.83
N ILE A 335 8.00 -15.97 2.32
CA ILE A 335 6.82 -16.35 3.13
C ILE A 335 6.85 -17.83 3.57
N ARG A 336 7.98 -18.52 3.37
CA ARG A 336 8.27 -19.92 3.70
C ARG A 336 7.30 -20.95 3.09
N ILE A 337 6.68 -20.64 1.95
CA ILE A 337 5.74 -21.52 1.24
C ILE A 337 6.52 -22.39 0.26
N LEU A 338 6.27 -23.70 0.26
CA LEU A 338 6.81 -24.58 -0.77
C LEU A 338 5.97 -24.46 -2.05
N PRO A 339 6.61 -24.40 -3.24
CA PRO A 339 5.88 -24.48 -4.49
C PRO A 339 5.18 -25.84 -4.61
N SER A 340 4.03 -25.85 -5.28
CA SER A 340 3.33 -27.09 -5.61
C SER A 340 4.22 -27.99 -6.48
N ALA A 341 4.12 -29.30 -6.27
CA ALA A 341 4.83 -30.27 -7.10
C ALA A 341 4.44 -30.15 -8.58
N VAL A 342 5.39 -30.49 -9.46
CA VAL A 342 5.14 -30.57 -10.90
C VAL A 342 4.05 -31.60 -11.16
N CYS A 343 2.96 -31.17 -11.79
CA CYS A 343 1.86 -32.06 -12.15
C CYS A 343 2.27 -33.06 -13.25
N ASN A 344 1.55 -34.17 -13.36
CA ASN A 344 1.75 -35.14 -14.44
C ASN A 344 1.31 -34.58 -15.81
N ASP A 345 1.64 -35.29 -16.88
CA ASP A 345 1.41 -34.82 -18.26
C ASP A 345 -0.07 -34.68 -18.61
N GLU A 346 -0.95 -35.55 -18.10
CA GLU A 346 -2.39 -35.46 -18.37
C GLU A 346 -3.00 -34.19 -17.77
N VAL A 347 -2.64 -33.90 -16.50
CA VAL A 347 -3.08 -32.70 -15.80
C VAL A 347 -2.50 -31.46 -16.47
N PHE A 348 -1.22 -31.50 -16.88
CA PHE A 348 -0.57 -30.40 -17.59
C PHE A 348 -1.28 -30.10 -18.92
N LEU A 349 -1.47 -31.11 -19.79
CA LEU A 349 -2.09 -30.97 -21.09
C LEU A 349 -3.51 -30.38 -20.98
N ARG A 350 -4.32 -30.90 -20.04
CA ARG A 350 -5.68 -30.39 -19.81
C ARG A 350 -5.65 -28.91 -19.38
N ARG A 351 -4.81 -28.56 -18.40
CA ARG A 351 -4.74 -27.18 -17.88
C ARG A 351 -4.26 -26.21 -18.95
N VAL A 352 -3.14 -26.51 -19.60
CA VAL A 352 -2.53 -25.59 -20.57
C VAL A 352 -3.41 -25.36 -21.80
N THR A 353 -4.13 -26.37 -22.29
CA THR A 353 -5.04 -26.21 -23.44
C THR A 353 -6.27 -25.38 -23.06
N VAL A 354 -6.80 -25.55 -21.85
CA VAL A 354 -7.91 -24.74 -21.34
C VAL A 354 -7.46 -23.30 -21.09
N ASP A 355 -6.29 -23.09 -20.48
CA ASP A 355 -5.83 -21.75 -20.09
C ASP A 355 -5.43 -20.90 -21.31
N ILE A 356 -4.77 -21.50 -22.31
CA ILE A 356 -4.27 -20.80 -23.50
C ILE A 356 -5.34 -20.72 -24.60
N ASN A 357 -6.10 -21.80 -24.85
CA ASN A 357 -7.02 -21.91 -26.00
C ASN A 357 -8.49 -22.14 -25.58
N GLY A 358 -8.81 -22.17 -24.29
CA GLY A 358 -10.19 -22.27 -23.79
C GLY A 358 -10.93 -23.54 -24.17
N ARG A 359 -10.21 -24.58 -24.56
CA ARG A 359 -10.80 -25.87 -24.97
C ARG A 359 -10.05 -27.03 -24.35
N LEU A 360 -10.69 -28.20 -24.36
CA LEU A 360 -10.02 -29.45 -24.07
C LEU A 360 -9.17 -29.90 -25.27
N PRO A 361 -8.08 -30.66 -25.04
CA PRO A 361 -7.36 -31.31 -26.14
C PRO A 361 -8.29 -32.29 -26.87
N THR A 362 -8.08 -32.48 -28.18
CA THR A 362 -8.75 -33.57 -28.90
C THR A 362 -8.14 -34.91 -28.52
N GLU A 363 -8.81 -36.01 -28.86
CA GLU A 363 -8.28 -37.36 -28.61
C GLU A 363 -6.94 -37.59 -29.32
N GLU A 364 -6.79 -37.07 -30.55
CA GLU A 364 -5.55 -37.16 -31.32
C GLU A 364 -4.43 -36.33 -30.69
N GLU A 365 -4.73 -35.10 -30.25
CA GLU A 365 -3.75 -34.24 -29.56
C GLU A 365 -3.29 -34.86 -28.25
N TYR A 366 -4.21 -35.48 -27.49
CA TYR A 366 -3.90 -36.22 -26.28
C TYR A 366 -2.98 -37.41 -26.56
N ALA A 367 -3.37 -38.29 -27.49
CA ALA A 367 -2.60 -39.48 -27.83
C ALA A 367 -1.18 -39.11 -28.31
N ALA A 368 -1.06 -38.09 -29.17
CA ALA A 368 0.22 -37.61 -29.66
C ALA A 368 1.10 -37.06 -28.52
N TYR A 369 0.54 -36.27 -27.61
CA TYR A 369 1.30 -35.68 -26.50
C TYR A 369 1.72 -36.71 -25.44
N MET A 370 0.90 -37.73 -25.19
CA MET A 370 1.24 -38.84 -24.30
C MET A 370 2.35 -39.73 -24.87
N ALA A 371 2.36 -39.92 -26.20
CA ALA A 371 3.38 -40.70 -26.89
C ALA A 371 4.72 -39.95 -27.07
N ASP A 372 4.72 -38.62 -26.97
CA ASP A 372 5.93 -37.80 -27.09
C ASP A 372 6.84 -37.98 -25.86
N ALA A 373 8.06 -38.46 -26.10
CA ALA A 373 9.10 -38.68 -25.09
C ALA A 373 10.12 -37.54 -25.01
N ASP A 374 9.95 -36.48 -25.81
CA ASP A 374 10.86 -35.33 -25.79
C ASP A 374 10.78 -34.61 -24.43
N PRO A 375 11.91 -34.44 -23.72
CA PRO A 375 11.92 -33.72 -22.44
C PRO A 375 11.44 -32.26 -22.56
N ALA A 376 11.48 -31.65 -23.74
CA ALA A 376 11.00 -30.30 -24.02
C ALA A 376 9.54 -30.23 -24.50
N LYS A 377 8.80 -31.35 -24.54
CA LYS A 377 7.43 -31.40 -25.11
C LYS A 377 6.46 -30.41 -24.48
N ARG A 378 6.63 -30.05 -23.20
CA ARG A 378 5.81 -29.05 -22.50
C ARG A 378 5.98 -27.66 -23.09
N ALA A 379 7.22 -27.21 -23.27
CA ALA A 379 7.52 -25.91 -23.86
C ALA A 379 7.04 -25.84 -25.31
N LYS A 380 7.36 -26.88 -26.11
CA LYS A 380 6.90 -26.97 -27.50
C LYS A 380 5.38 -26.97 -27.64
N LEU A 381 4.66 -27.60 -26.71
CA LEU A 381 3.20 -27.55 -26.70
C LEU A 381 2.70 -26.12 -26.44
N VAL A 382 3.28 -25.41 -25.46
CA VAL A 382 2.93 -24.00 -25.18
C VAL A 382 3.13 -23.14 -26.42
N ASP A 383 4.30 -23.24 -27.09
CA ASP A 383 4.59 -22.47 -28.31
C ASP A 383 3.55 -22.74 -29.40
N ARG A 384 3.24 -24.02 -29.67
CA ARG A 384 2.20 -24.39 -30.64
C ARG A 384 0.83 -23.87 -30.26
N LEU A 385 0.47 -23.83 -28.98
CA LEU A 385 -0.82 -23.34 -28.52
C LEU A 385 -0.95 -21.82 -28.69
N LEU A 386 0.13 -21.07 -28.45
CA LEU A 386 0.19 -19.62 -28.64
C LEU A 386 0.08 -19.20 -30.13
N GLU A 387 0.52 -20.04 -31.06
CA GLU A 387 0.43 -19.79 -32.51
C GLU A 387 -0.96 -20.06 -33.11
N ARG A 388 -1.90 -20.56 -32.31
CA ARG A 388 -3.23 -20.94 -32.79
C ARG A 388 -4.22 -19.80 -32.79
N LYS A 389 -5.17 -19.86 -33.72
CA LYS A 389 -6.28 -18.89 -33.79
C LYS A 389 -7.07 -18.79 -32.47
N GLU A 390 -7.27 -19.91 -31.77
CA GLU A 390 -8.07 -19.93 -30.55
C GLU A 390 -7.42 -19.11 -29.42
N PHE A 391 -6.09 -19.03 -29.40
CA PHE A 391 -5.37 -18.14 -28.48
C PHE A 391 -5.74 -16.68 -28.76
N SER A 392 -5.62 -16.25 -30.02
CA SER A 392 -5.94 -14.87 -30.43
C SER A 392 -7.40 -14.52 -30.19
N GLU A 393 -8.33 -15.43 -30.46
CA GLU A 393 -9.77 -15.23 -30.25
C GLU A 393 -10.11 -15.07 -28.76
N ILE A 394 -9.54 -15.89 -27.87
CA ILE A 394 -9.79 -15.78 -26.42
C ILE A 394 -9.15 -14.55 -25.82
N TRP A 395 -7.92 -14.23 -26.20
CA TRP A 395 -7.27 -13.02 -25.70
C TRP A 395 -7.97 -11.77 -26.22
N ALA A 396 -8.43 -11.76 -27.48
CA ALA A 396 -9.26 -10.68 -28.00
C ALA A 396 -10.57 -10.56 -27.22
N MET A 397 -11.21 -11.67 -26.85
CA MET A 397 -12.41 -11.65 -26.03
C MET A 397 -12.16 -11.05 -24.63
N LYS A 398 -11.06 -11.43 -23.96
CA LYS A 398 -10.67 -10.87 -22.65
C LYS A 398 -10.43 -9.36 -22.75
N TRP A 399 -9.73 -8.90 -23.78
CA TRP A 399 -9.50 -7.48 -24.03
C TRP A 399 -10.75 -6.72 -24.47
N ALA A 400 -11.66 -7.37 -25.21
CA ALA A 400 -12.87 -6.75 -25.72
C ALA A 400 -13.77 -6.23 -24.59
N GLU A 401 -13.78 -6.89 -23.44
CA GLU A 401 -14.48 -6.42 -22.24
C GLU A 401 -13.86 -5.12 -21.70
N LEU A 402 -12.54 -5.09 -21.52
CA LEU A 402 -11.80 -3.90 -21.06
C LEU A 402 -11.92 -2.72 -22.04
N LEU A 403 -11.96 -3.03 -23.34
CA LEU A 403 -12.07 -2.05 -24.42
C LEU A 403 -13.52 -1.72 -24.81
N MET A 404 -14.49 -2.23 -24.05
CA MET A 404 -15.93 -1.99 -24.22
C MET A 404 -16.46 -2.27 -25.64
N ILE A 405 -15.96 -3.31 -26.31
CA ILE A 405 -16.37 -3.65 -27.67
C ILE A 405 -17.80 -4.21 -27.65
N LYS A 406 -18.77 -3.36 -28.03
CA LYS A 406 -20.19 -3.73 -28.14
C LYS A 406 -20.92 -2.84 -29.13
N SER A 407 -21.98 -3.38 -29.73
CA SER A 407 -22.97 -2.58 -30.46
C SER A 407 -24.10 -2.14 -29.54
N ASN A 408 -24.70 -0.99 -29.84
CA ASN A 408 -25.91 -0.48 -29.19
C ASN A 408 -26.63 0.49 -30.15
N ASN A 409 -27.61 1.25 -29.69
CA ASN A 409 -28.32 2.22 -30.53
C ASN A 409 -27.44 3.33 -31.12
N GLN A 410 -26.23 3.54 -30.57
CA GLN A 410 -25.27 4.55 -31.02
C GLN A 410 -24.07 3.95 -31.78
N VAL A 411 -23.75 2.67 -31.55
CA VAL A 411 -22.61 1.96 -32.14
C VAL A 411 -23.12 0.81 -32.98
N SER A 412 -22.92 0.89 -34.30
CA SER A 412 -23.41 -0.13 -35.22
C SER A 412 -22.75 -1.50 -35.01
N SER A 413 -23.44 -2.58 -35.35
CA SER A 413 -22.85 -3.93 -35.33
C SER A 413 -21.64 -4.05 -36.26
N LYS A 414 -21.60 -3.28 -37.36
CA LYS A 414 -20.44 -3.21 -38.26
C LYS A 414 -19.23 -2.59 -37.57
N SER A 415 -19.42 -1.48 -36.85
CA SER A 415 -18.36 -0.83 -36.04
C SER A 415 -17.78 -1.79 -35.01
N ALA A 416 -18.64 -2.45 -34.23
CA ALA A 416 -18.21 -3.40 -33.21
C ALA A 416 -17.47 -4.61 -33.81
N PHE A 417 -17.96 -5.14 -34.93
CA PHE A 417 -17.31 -6.25 -35.64
C PHE A 417 -15.92 -5.87 -36.17
N LEU A 418 -15.78 -4.71 -36.82
CA LEU A 418 -14.50 -4.24 -37.35
C LEU A 418 -13.50 -3.97 -36.23
N TYR A 419 -13.96 -3.40 -35.11
CA TYR A 419 -13.11 -3.16 -33.95
C TYR A 419 -12.64 -4.46 -33.28
N SER A 420 -13.55 -5.43 -33.10
CA SER A 420 -13.18 -6.76 -32.62
C SER A 420 -12.20 -7.47 -33.55
N SER A 421 -12.41 -7.36 -34.87
CA SER A 421 -11.55 -7.99 -35.87
C SER A 421 -10.14 -7.39 -35.85
N TRP A 422 -10.05 -6.07 -35.73
CA TRP A 422 -8.78 -5.37 -35.53
C TRP A 422 -8.06 -5.85 -34.27
N LEU A 423 -8.75 -5.96 -33.14
CA LEU A 423 -8.14 -6.44 -31.89
C LEU A 423 -7.60 -7.87 -32.02
N THR A 424 -8.39 -8.78 -32.60
CA THR A 424 -7.95 -10.16 -32.85
C THR A 424 -6.71 -10.21 -33.73
N ASP A 425 -6.65 -9.36 -34.76
CA ASP A 425 -5.49 -9.27 -35.66
C ASP A 425 -4.25 -8.69 -34.97
N GLN A 426 -4.40 -7.67 -34.12
CA GLN A 426 -3.29 -7.13 -33.31
C GLN A 426 -2.66 -8.20 -32.41
N ILE A 427 -3.51 -9.03 -31.78
CA ILE A 427 -3.04 -10.14 -30.92
C ILE A 427 -2.42 -11.26 -31.76
N ALA A 428 -3.06 -11.65 -32.88
CA ALA A 428 -2.55 -12.71 -33.75
C ALA A 428 -1.19 -12.36 -34.37
N ARG A 429 -0.94 -11.07 -34.67
CA ARG A 429 0.36 -10.58 -35.14
C ARG A 429 1.37 -10.33 -34.03
N ASN A 430 1.02 -10.62 -32.77
CA ASN A 430 1.84 -10.40 -31.59
C ASN A 430 2.38 -8.96 -31.52
N ILE A 431 1.51 -7.97 -31.79
CA ILE A 431 1.91 -6.57 -31.75
C ILE A 431 2.21 -6.18 -30.29
N PRO A 432 3.35 -5.51 -30.02
CA PRO A 432 3.67 -5.05 -28.67
C PRO A 432 2.56 -4.16 -28.10
N LEU A 433 2.24 -4.37 -26.82
CA LEU A 433 1.12 -3.68 -26.16
C LEU A 433 1.26 -2.16 -26.23
N ASP A 434 2.47 -1.61 -26.09
CA ASP A 434 2.72 -0.17 -26.20
C ASP A 434 2.36 0.37 -27.60
N LYS A 435 2.61 -0.41 -28.66
CA LYS A 435 2.27 -0.06 -30.04
C LYS A 435 0.77 -0.14 -30.30
N MET A 436 0.12 -1.20 -29.80
CA MET A 436 -1.33 -1.33 -29.89
C MET A 436 -2.04 -0.17 -29.19
N VAL A 437 -1.57 0.24 -28.01
CA VAL A 437 -2.14 1.37 -27.25
C VAL A 437 -1.87 2.72 -27.92
N GLN A 438 -0.67 2.94 -28.45
CA GLN A 438 -0.34 4.15 -29.24
C GLN A 438 -1.26 4.27 -30.47
N GLU A 439 -1.46 3.18 -31.21
CA GLU A 439 -2.39 3.15 -32.34
C GLU A 439 -3.83 3.41 -31.86
N LEU A 440 -4.27 2.74 -30.80
CA LEU A 440 -5.63 2.86 -30.27
C LEU A 440 -6.00 4.29 -29.87
N LEU A 441 -5.16 4.90 -29.03
CA LEU A 441 -5.45 6.21 -28.45
C LEU A 441 -5.13 7.36 -29.41
N GLY A 442 -4.15 7.18 -30.31
CA GLY A 442 -3.69 8.19 -31.27
C GLY A 442 -4.42 8.19 -32.62
N SER A 443 -5.32 7.23 -32.87
CA SER A 443 -6.02 7.12 -34.16
C SER A 443 -7.06 8.22 -34.38
N SER A 444 -7.11 8.71 -35.62
CA SER A 444 -8.18 9.57 -36.15
C SER A 444 -8.68 9.05 -37.49
N GLY A 445 -9.94 9.33 -37.82
CA GLY A 445 -10.60 8.86 -39.04
C GLY A 445 -11.97 8.25 -38.82
N GLY A 446 -12.53 7.70 -39.90
CA GLY A 446 -13.83 7.03 -39.90
C GLY A 446 -13.77 5.67 -39.20
N THR A 447 -14.75 5.40 -38.34
CA THR A 447 -14.84 4.16 -37.54
C THR A 447 -14.98 2.87 -38.34
N PHE A 448 -15.25 2.91 -39.65
CA PHE A 448 -15.15 1.74 -40.51
C PHE A 448 -13.77 1.59 -41.14
N LYS A 449 -13.13 2.70 -41.50
CA LYS A 449 -11.81 2.69 -42.16
C LYS A 449 -10.66 2.52 -41.18
N VAL A 450 -10.79 3.08 -39.97
CA VAL A 450 -9.79 3.06 -38.91
C VAL A 450 -10.44 2.45 -37.66
N PRO A 451 -10.50 1.10 -37.54
CA PRO A 451 -11.30 0.45 -36.50
C PRO A 451 -10.92 0.83 -35.06
N ALA A 452 -9.65 1.16 -34.80
CA ALA A 452 -9.17 1.65 -33.51
C ALA A 452 -9.96 2.86 -32.98
N THR A 453 -10.44 3.75 -33.86
CA THR A 453 -11.25 4.93 -33.45
C THR A 453 -12.57 4.57 -32.76
N ASN A 454 -13.02 3.31 -32.84
CA ASN A 454 -14.21 2.84 -32.13
C ASN A 454 -14.08 2.88 -30.60
N TYR A 455 -12.86 2.96 -30.05
CA TYR A 455 -12.65 3.15 -28.61
C TYR A 455 -13.43 4.36 -28.06
N TYR A 456 -13.55 5.42 -28.86
CA TYR A 456 -14.20 6.69 -28.48
C TYR A 456 -15.70 6.75 -28.79
N GLN A 457 -16.31 5.64 -29.21
CA GLN A 457 -17.73 5.59 -29.61
C GLN A 457 -18.67 5.38 -28.41
N VAL A 458 -18.32 4.42 -27.55
CA VAL A 458 -19.19 3.93 -26.46
C VAL A 458 -19.22 4.91 -25.29
N GLU A 459 -18.04 5.31 -24.79
CA GLU A 459 -17.91 6.35 -23.78
C GLU A 459 -17.51 7.65 -24.44
N ARG A 460 -18.31 8.70 -24.19
CA ARG A 460 -18.14 10.02 -24.81
C ARG A 460 -17.92 11.12 -23.79
N ASP A 461 -18.14 10.83 -22.51
CA ASP A 461 -17.78 11.74 -21.42
C ASP A 461 -16.25 11.77 -21.27
N THR A 462 -15.67 12.96 -21.44
CA THR A 462 -14.22 13.18 -21.39
C THR A 462 -13.58 12.66 -20.10
N LEU A 463 -14.25 12.88 -18.96
CA LEU A 463 -13.73 12.46 -17.67
C LEU A 463 -13.69 10.93 -17.59
N LYS A 464 -14.77 10.26 -17.98
CA LYS A 464 -14.82 8.80 -17.98
C LYS A 464 -13.88 8.15 -18.99
N VAL A 465 -13.66 8.76 -20.15
CA VAL A 465 -12.64 8.29 -21.11
C VAL A 465 -11.26 8.31 -20.44
N ALA A 466 -10.91 9.41 -19.78
CA ALA A 466 -9.64 9.53 -19.06
C ALA A 466 -9.53 8.47 -17.95
N GLU A 467 -10.55 8.31 -17.11
CA GLU A 467 -10.61 7.28 -16.07
C GLU A 467 -10.40 5.86 -16.64
N ASN A 468 -11.08 5.53 -17.74
CA ASN A 468 -10.95 4.23 -18.40
C ASN A 468 -9.53 4.00 -18.93
N VAL A 469 -8.90 5.01 -19.55
CA VAL A 469 -7.51 4.90 -20.02
C VAL A 469 -6.56 4.66 -18.85
N ALA A 470 -6.68 5.45 -17.77
CA ALA A 470 -5.85 5.29 -16.57
C ALA A 470 -6.00 3.89 -15.96
N GLN A 471 -7.24 3.40 -15.87
CA GLN A 471 -7.52 2.10 -15.26
C GLN A 471 -7.04 0.94 -16.13
N VAL A 472 -7.35 0.94 -17.43
CA VAL A 472 -7.07 -0.19 -18.34
C VAL A 472 -5.58 -0.29 -18.66
N PHE A 473 -4.91 0.84 -18.93
CA PHE A 473 -3.54 0.81 -19.47
C PHE A 473 -2.47 1.17 -18.43
N MET A 474 -2.83 1.89 -17.37
CA MET A 474 -1.87 2.27 -16.32
C MET A 474 -2.10 1.52 -15.00
N GLY A 475 -3.22 0.80 -14.86
CA GLY A 475 -3.59 0.12 -13.62
C GLY A 475 -3.92 1.10 -12.49
N ILE A 476 -4.26 2.36 -12.81
CA ILE A 476 -4.48 3.43 -11.84
C ILE A 476 -5.97 3.76 -11.76
N ARG A 477 -6.50 3.85 -10.54
CA ARG A 477 -7.86 4.34 -10.28
C ARG A 477 -7.81 5.81 -9.88
N THR A 478 -8.16 6.70 -10.80
CA THR A 478 -8.12 8.14 -10.57
C THR A 478 -9.49 8.74 -10.20
N GLN A 479 -10.57 7.95 -10.21
CA GLN A 479 -11.95 8.44 -10.04
C GLN A 479 -12.15 9.20 -8.72
N CYS A 480 -11.54 8.75 -7.63
CA CYS A 480 -11.62 9.46 -6.35
C CYS A 480 -11.00 10.86 -6.43
N ALA A 481 -9.98 11.04 -7.29
CA ALA A 481 -9.33 12.31 -7.55
C ALA A 481 -10.22 13.33 -8.27
N GLN A 482 -11.42 12.95 -8.75
CA GLN A 482 -12.34 13.86 -9.39
C GLN A 482 -12.89 14.94 -8.44
N CYS A 483 -13.12 14.59 -7.17
CA CYS A 483 -13.79 15.47 -6.20
C CYS A 483 -12.88 15.93 -5.05
N HIS A 484 -11.81 15.21 -4.77
CA HIS A 484 -10.80 15.48 -3.74
C HIS A 484 -9.52 14.74 -4.10
N ASN A 485 -8.34 15.12 -3.60
CA ASN A 485 -7.11 14.35 -3.85
C ASN A 485 -7.29 12.87 -3.43
N HIS A 486 -6.63 11.96 -4.16
CA HIS A 486 -6.88 10.53 -4.02
C HIS A 486 -6.58 10.06 -2.58
N PRO A 487 -7.52 9.37 -1.93
CA PRO A 487 -7.43 9.07 -0.51
C PRO A 487 -6.47 7.95 -0.16
N PHE A 488 -5.94 7.22 -1.14
CA PHE A 488 -5.07 6.05 -0.93
C PHE A 488 -3.92 5.97 -1.93
N ASP A 489 -3.69 7.05 -2.69
CA ASP A 489 -2.71 7.10 -3.76
C ASP A 489 -2.26 8.56 -3.92
N ARG A 490 -1.17 8.78 -4.64
CA ARG A 490 -0.50 10.09 -4.76
C ARG A 490 -1.22 11.10 -5.67
N TRP A 491 -2.25 10.68 -6.40
CA TRP A 491 -2.88 11.48 -7.44
C TRP A 491 -3.73 12.61 -6.85
N THR A 492 -3.49 13.83 -7.31
CA THR A 492 -4.26 15.01 -6.91
C THR A 492 -5.42 15.28 -7.86
N MET A 493 -6.33 16.17 -7.45
CA MET A 493 -7.37 16.72 -8.35
C MET A 493 -6.74 17.39 -9.57
N ASP A 494 -5.63 18.10 -9.39
CA ASP A 494 -4.95 18.76 -10.49
C ASP A 494 -4.40 17.75 -11.49
N ASP A 495 -3.83 16.64 -11.02
CA ASP A 495 -3.38 15.53 -11.88
C ASP A 495 -4.57 14.94 -12.66
N TYR A 496 -5.69 14.72 -11.98
CA TYR A 496 -6.90 14.17 -12.59
C TYR A 496 -7.42 15.06 -13.74
N TYR A 497 -7.61 16.35 -13.49
CA TYR A 497 -8.13 17.27 -14.50
C TYR A 497 -7.10 17.58 -15.60
N SER A 498 -5.81 17.61 -15.27
CA SER A 498 -4.74 17.76 -16.27
C SER A 498 -4.68 16.55 -17.21
N PHE A 499 -4.83 15.34 -16.67
CA PHE A 499 -4.90 14.13 -17.48
C PHE A 499 -6.16 14.09 -18.34
N ALA A 500 -7.31 14.46 -17.78
CA ALA A 500 -8.57 14.53 -18.53
C ALA A 500 -8.54 15.57 -19.66
N ALA A 501 -7.78 16.66 -19.51
CA ALA A 501 -7.64 17.68 -20.55
C ALA A 501 -7.01 17.15 -21.85
N PHE A 502 -6.22 16.06 -21.80
CA PHE A 502 -5.72 15.40 -23.02
C PHE A 502 -6.87 14.89 -23.91
N PHE A 503 -7.94 14.39 -23.29
CA PHE A 503 -9.08 13.79 -23.99
C PHE A 503 -10.15 14.81 -24.38
N SER A 504 -10.06 16.07 -23.93
CA SER A 504 -11.05 17.10 -24.25
C SER A 504 -11.00 17.56 -25.72
N GLN A 505 -9.94 17.21 -26.44
CA GLN A 505 -9.74 17.56 -27.86
C GLN A 505 -10.45 16.57 -28.81
N ILE A 506 -11.00 15.46 -28.30
CA ILE A 506 -11.60 14.41 -29.14
C ILE A 506 -12.94 14.87 -29.73
N GLY A 507 -12.89 15.30 -30.98
CA GLY A 507 -14.02 15.66 -31.82
C GLY A 507 -14.66 14.45 -32.51
N ARG A 508 -15.95 14.57 -32.79
CA ARG A 508 -16.75 13.54 -33.49
C ARG A 508 -17.69 14.22 -34.48
N LYS A 509 -17.77 13.69 -35.70
CA LYS A 509 -18.76 14.12 -36.69
C LYS A 509 -19.33 12.92 -37.45
N GLN A 510 -20.57 13.06 -37.93
CA GLN A 510 -21.22 12.05 -38.75
C GLN A 510 -20.52 11.92 -40.11
N ALA A 511 -20.30 10.69 -40.58
CA ALA A 511 -19.85 10.42 -41.95
C ALA A 511 -21.03 10.38 -42.94
N GLU A 512 -20.76 10.12 -44.22
CA GLU A 512 -21.83 9.93 -45.22
C GLU A 512 -22.71 8.71 -44.91
N ASP A 513 -22.11 7.60 -44.43
CA ASP A 513 -22.87 6.49 -43.85
C ASP A 513 -23.36 6.91 -42.46
N TYR A 514 -24.68 6.90 -42.25
CA TYR A 514 -25.31 7.27 -40.98
C TYR A 514 -24.89 6.40 -39.79
N ARG A 515 -24.27 5.25 -40.04
CA ARG A 515 -23.76 4.32 -39.02
C ARG A 515 -22.28 4.58 -38.67
N GLU A 516 -21.60 5.43 -39.41
CA GLU A 516 -20.18 5.71 -39.24
C GLU A 516 -19.94 7.10 -38.64
N ILE A 517 -19.08 7.14 -37.62
CA ILE A 517 -18.57 8.39 -37.04
C ILE A 517 -17.13 8.58 -37.47
N ILE A 518 -16.76 9.84 -37.74
CA ILE A 518 -15.37 10.28 -37.92
C ILE A 518 -14.90 10.88 -36.60
N VAL A 519 -13.83 10.30 -36.04
CA VAL A 519 -13.12 10.81 -34.86
C VAL A 519 -11.94 11.66 -35.32
N TYR A 520 -11.73 12.81 -34.70
CA TYR A 520 -10.62 13.71 -34.98
C TYR A 520 -10.18 14.42 -33.69
N ASN A 521 -8.96 14.95 -33.67
CA ASN A 521 -8.41 15.74 -32.56
C ASN A 521 -7.84 17.06 -33.06
#